data_AF-A0A7S2VT63-F1
#
_entry.id   AF-A0A7S2VT63-F1
#
_cell.length_a   1.000
_cell.length_b   1.000
_cell.length_c   1.000
_cell.angle_alpha   90.00
_cell.angle_beta   90.00
_cell.angle_gamma   90.00
#
_symmetry.space_group_name_H-M   'P 1'
#
loop_
_entity.id
_entity.type
_entity.pdbx_description
1 polymer ?
#
loop_
_entity_poly.entity_id
_entity_poly.type
_entity_poly.pdbx_seq_one_letter_code
_entity_poly.pdbx_strand_id
1 'polypeptide(L)'
;AACAAAAAWPGWLKPWIEKKLAFLVGAQGPQFLGGSECEAAQVSFTLGSTTSLVVSGLQIRNLPPYPPNPLLKLDSIEVIVDVVGSLRTGFQRVDVLRLSVAGCALTFDKGLSSSNV
;
A
#
# COMPACT_ATOMS: atom_id res chain seq x y z
N ALA A 1 -33.77 -6.47 24.84
CA ALA A 1 -32.89 -5.67 23.96
C ALA A 1 -32.00 -6.64 23.19
N ALA A 2 -32.36 -6.92 21.94
CA ALA A 2 -31.59 -7.79 21.05
C ALA A 2 -30.76 -6.94 20.08
N CYS A 3 -29.67 -7.54 19.59
CA CYS A 3 -28.81 -7.09 18.52
C CYS A 3 -27.79 -5.98 18.85
N ALA A 4 -26.68 -6.42 19.43
CA ALA A 4 -25.42 -6.24 18.74
C ALA A 4 -24.61 -7.52 18.95
N ALA A 5 -24.79 -8.49 18.06
CA ALA A 5 -23.71 -9.42 17.77
C ALA A 5 -22.58 -8.56 17.18
N ALA A 6 -21.82 -7.91 18.07
CA ALA A 6 -20.48 -7.46 17.75
C ALA A 6 -19.81 -8.74 17.28
N ALA A 7 -19.72 -8.87 15.96
CA ALA A 7 -19.06 -9.97 15.33
C ALA A 7 -17.61 -9.89 15.78
N ALA A 8 -17.32 -10.58 16.88
CA ALA A 8 -15.98 -10.84 17.36
C ALA A 8 -15.35 -11.77 16.33
N TRP A 9 -15.01 -11.20 15.19
CA TRP A 9 -14.10 -11.83 14.26
C TRP A 9 -12.77 -11.85 14.99
N PRO A 10 -12.10 -13.01 15.12
CA PRO A 10 -10.69 -13.00 15.50
C PRO A 10 -10.02 -12.04 14.52
N GLY A 11 -9.23 -11.08 15.00
CA GLY A 11 -8.76 -9.88 14.28
C GLY A 11 -7.90 -10.11 13.03
N TRP A 12 -8.01 -11.29 12.42
CA TRP A 12 -7.41 -11.69 11.17
C TRP A 12 -8.41 -11.35 10.08
N LEU A 13 -8.07 -10.33 9.30
CA LEU A 13 -8.83 -9.99 8.11
C LEU A 13 -8.92 -11.19 7.17
N LYS A 14 -10.04 -11.27 6.46
CA LYS A 14 -10.22 -12.33 5.47
C LYS A 14 -9.11 -12.20 4.40
N PRO A 15 -8.38 -13.26 4.06
CA PRO A 15 -7.23 -13.21 3.13
C PRO A 15 -7.55 -12.60 1.75
N TRP A 16 -8.82 -12.61 1.33
CA TRP A 16 -9.22 -11.98 0.07
C TRP A 16 -9.12 -10.45 0.10
N ILE A 17 -9.19 -9.81 1.27
CA ILE A 17 -9.04 -8.36 1.41
C ILE A 17 -7.60 -7.96 1.14
N GLU A 18 -6.64 -8.66 1.75
CA GLU A 18 -5.21 -8.46 1.50
C GLU A 18 -4.86 -8.66 0.02
N LYS A 19 -5.39 -9.72 -0.61
CA LYS A 19 -5.24 -9.96 -2.05
C LYS A 19 -5.82 -8.83 -2.91
N LYS A 20 -6.99 -8.31 -2.54
CA LYS A 20 -7.60 -7.17 -3.26
C LYS A 20 -6.77 -5.91 -3.10
N LEU A 21 -6.25 -5.63 -1.91
CA LEU A 21 -5.39 -4.47 -1.67
C LEU A 21 -4.08 -4.59 -2.46
N ALA A 22 -3.43 -5.76 -2.46
CA ALA A 22 -2.25 -6.00 -3.28
C ALA A 22 -2.53 -5.80 -4.78
N PHE A 23 -3.67 -6.31 -5.27
CA PHE A 23 -4.11 -6.07 -6.65
C PHE A 23 -4.33 -4.58 -6.93
N LEU A 24 -4.97 -3.84 -6.03
CA LEU A 24 -5.21 -2.40 -6.19
C LEU A 24 -3.91 -1.61 -6.21
N VAL A 25 -2.92 -1.97 -5.40
CA VAL A 25 -1.59 -1.33 -5.43
C VAL A 25 -0.98 -1.48 -6.84
N GLY A 26 -0.96 -2.68 -7.41
CA GLY A 26 -0.42 -2.90 -8.76
C GLY A 26 -1.25 -2.26 -9.88
N ALA A 27 -2.58 -2.23 -9.74
CA ALA A 27 -3.48 -1.71 -10.78
C ALA A 27 -3.61 -0.18 -10.77
N GLN A 28 -3.63 0.45 -9.60
CA GLN A 28 -3.83 1.89 -9.44
C GLN A 28 -2.52 2.65 -9.23
N GLY A 29 -1.51 2.03 -8.63
CA GLY A 29 -0.21 2.66 -8.37
C GLY A 29 0.42 3.29 -9.61
N PRO A 30 0.42 2.65 -10.81
CA PRO A 30 0.97 3.26 -12.01
C PRO A 30 0.32 4.59 -12.38
N GLN A 31 -0.97 4.80 -12.06
CA GLN A 31 -1.67 6.07 -12.35
C GLN A 31 -1.10 7.24 -11.55
N PHE A 32 -0.57 6.98 -10.35
CA PHE A 32 0.04 7.99 -9.48
C PHE A 32 1.56 8.04 -9.60
N LEU A 33 2.17 7.09 -10.32
CA LEU A 33 3.62 6.95 -10.52
C LEU A 33 4.04 7.23 -11.97
N GLY A 34 3.27 8.05 -12.69
CA GLY A 34 3.58 8.47 -14.05
C GLY A 34 3.52 7.35 -15.10
N GLY A 35 2.86 6.24 -14.80
CA GLY A 35 2.80 5.04 -15.64
C GLY A 35 3.78 3.93 -15.22
N SER A 36 4.58 4.16 -14.17
CA SER A 36 5.55 3.17 -13.70
C SER A 36 4.85 1.97 -13.11
N GLU A 37 5.22 0.76 -13.55
CA GLU A 37 4.73 -0.47 -12.92
C GLU A 37 5.19 -0.51 -11.45
N CYS A 38 4.29 -0.93 -10.57
CA CYS A 38 4.62 -1.16 -9.18
C CYS A 38 4.08 -2.49 -8.68
N GLU A 39 4.85 -3.15 -7.83
CA GLU A 39 4.53 -4.47 -7.31
C GLU A 39 4.91 -4.54 -5.83
N ALA A 40 3.97 -4.96 -4.99
CA ALA A 40 4.20 -5.18 -3.57
C ALA A 40 4.36 -6.67 -3.27
N ALA A 41 5.37 -7.03 -2.47
CA ALA A 41 5.56 -8.41 -2.04
C ALA A 41 4.46 -8.86 -1.07
N GLN A 42 4.04 -7.97 -0.17
CA GLN A 42 3.01 -8.25 0.81
C GLN A 42 2.20 -6.99 1.13
N VAL A 43 0.90 -7.16 1.34
CA VAL A 43 0.05 -6.14 1.94
C VAL A 43 -0.60 -6.74 3.17
N SER A 44 -0.34 -6.13 4.32
CA SER A 44 -0.97 -6.46 5.58
C SER A 44 -1.93 -5.35 5.96
N PHE A 45 -3.11 -5.75 6.42
CA PHE A 45 -4.15 -4.84 6.84
C PHE A 45 -4.60 -5.25 8.24
N THR A 46 -4.84 -4.29 9.12
CA THR A 46 -5.31 -4.55 10.48
C THR A 46 -6.40 -3.56 10.84
N LEU A 47 -7.55 -4.09 11.25
CA LEU A 47 -8.70 -3.32 11.72
C LEU A 47 -8.72 -3.33 13.25
N GLY A 48 -8.63 -2.16 13.86
CA GLY A 48 -8.74 -1.95 15.31
C GLY A 48 -9.36 -0.59 15.63
N SER A 49 -8.99 0.01 16.76
CA SER A 49 -9.33 1.41 17.07
C SER A 49 -8.77 2.38 16.04
N THR A 50 -7.62 2.03 15.46
CA THR A 50 -7.03 2.63 14.27
C THR A 50 -6.80 1.53 13.26
N THR A 51 -6.91 1.86 11.98
CA THR A 51 -6.66 0.90 10.90
C THR A 51 -5.26 1.10 10.37
N SER A 52 -4.46 0.04 10.36
CA SER A 52 -3.11 0.06 9.79
C SER A 52 -3.09 -0.71 8.48
N LEU A 53 -2.50 -0.10 7.45
CA LEU A 53 -2.17 -0.69 6.17
C LEU A 53 -0.66 -0.67 6.03
N VAL A 54 -0.04 -1.85 5.93
CA VAL A 54 1.39 -2.01 5.71
C VAL A 54 1.62 -2.66 4.35
N VAL A 55 2.35 -1.98 3.48
CA VAL A 55 2.78 -2.50 2.18
C VAL A 55 4.28 -2.78 2.28
N SER A 56 4.67 -4.04 2.16
CA SER A 56 6.07 -4.46 2.33
C SER A 56 6.69 -4.88 1.00
N GLY A 57 7.97 -4.57 0.84
CA GLY A 57 8.74 -4.90 -0.37
C GLY A 57 8.16 -4.30 -1.63
N LEU A 58 7.73 -3.03 -1.58
CA LEU A 58 7.21 -2.33 -2.75
C LEU A 58 8.35 -2.03 -3.72
N GLN A 59 8.21 -2.47 -4.96
CA GLN A 59 9.13 -2.20 -6.04
C GLN A 59 8.43 -1.34 -7.08
N ILE A 60 9.05 -0.23 -7.46
CA ILE A 60 8.62 0.60 -8.58
C ILE A 60 9.64 0.37 -9.68
N ARG A 61 9.18 -0.02 -10.86
CA ARG A 61 10.02 -0.31 -12.03
C ARG A 61 10.20 0.95 -12.86
N ASN A 62 11.22 0.97 -13.73
CA ASN A 62 11.37 2.06 -14.69
C ASN A 62 10.14 2.20 -15.60
N LEU A 63 9.95 3.41 -16.10
CA LEU A 63 8.96 3.69 -17.12
C LEU A 63 9.32 3.00 -18.46
N PRO A 64 8.33 2.53 -19.23
CA PRO A 64 8.56 2.15 -20.61
C PRO A 64 9.14 3.33 -21.42
N PRO A 65 10.10 3.10 -22.34
CA PRO A 65 10.60 1.80 -22.83
C PRO A 65 11.86 1.28 -22.09
N TYR A 66 12.23 1.84 -20.94
CA TYR A 66 13.46 1.46 -20.24
C TYR A 66 13.37 0.04 -19.64
N PRO A 67 14.51 -0.61 -19.36
CA PRO A 67 14.52 -1.95 -18.78
C PRO A 67 13.65 -2.02 -17.52
N PRO A 68 12.83 -3.07 -17.33
CA PRO A 68 11.86 -3.18 -16.23
C PRO A 68 12.51 -3.42 -14.86
N ASN A 69 13.81 -3.09 -14.73
CA ASN A 69 14.53 -3.16 -13.49
C ASN A 69 13.85 -2.24 -12.46
N PRO A 70 13.80 -2.66 -11.17
CA PRO A 70 13.24 -1.84 -10.11
C PRO A 70 14.07 -0.56 -9.98
N LEU A 71 13.45 0.60 -10.23
CA LEU A 71 14.03 1.93 -10.01
C LEU A 71 14.08 2.26 -8.52
N LEU A 72 12.99 1.95 -7.80
CA LEU A 72 12.85 2.20 -6.38
C LEU A 72 12.43 0.91 -5.67
N LYS A 73 13.09 0.62 -4.56
CA LYS A 73 12.68 -0.43 -3.63
C LYS A 73 12.39 0.19 -2.27
N LEU A 74 11.24 -0.15 -1.72
CA LEU A 74 10.77 0.27 -0.40
C LEU A 74 10.58 -0.98 0.46
N ASP A 75 11.21 -1.01 1.62
CA ASP A 75 11.09 -2.15 2.55
C ASP A 75 9.69 -2.21 3.13
N SER A 76 9.16 -1.07 3.60
CA SER A 76 7.78 -0.98 4.07
C SER A 76 7.20 0.43 4.00
N ILE A 77 5.93 0.53 3.62
CA ILE A 77 5.10 1.72 3.78
C ILE A 77 4.01 1.38 4.79
N GLU A 78 3.91 2.15 5.86
CA GLU A 78 2.84 2.03 6.85
C GLU A 78 1.93 3.27 6.78
N VAL A 79 0.63 3.03 6.63
CA VAL A 79 -0.43 4.04 6.67
C VAL A 79 -1.38 3.70 7.80
N ILE A 80 -1.52 4.58 8.78
CA ILE A 80 -2.49 4.45 9.86
C ILE A 80 -3.59 5.48 9.63
N VAL A 81 -4.83 5.02 9.56
CA VAL A 81 -6.01 5.84 9.33
C VAL A 81 -7.03 5.71 10.46
N ASP A 82 -7.75 6.80 10.74
CA ASP A 82 -8.85 6.81 11.70
C ASP A 82 -10.16 6.40 11.03
N VAL A 83 -10.46 5.11 11.03
CA VAL A 83 -11.74 4.60 10.49
C VAL A 83 -12.91 4.94 11.41
N VAL A 84 -12.70 5.08 12.72
CA VAL A 84 -13.79 5.36 13.67
C VAL A 84 -14.30 6.79 13.51
N GLY A 85 -13.39 7.76 13.38
CA GLY A 85 -13.72 9.13 13.00
C GLY A 85 -14.39 9.20 11.63
N SER A 86 -13.85 8.45 10.65
CA SER A 86 -14.41 8.38 9.29
C SER A 86 -15.85 7.85 9.27
N LEU A 87 -16.15 6.81 10.04
CA LEU A 87 -17.50 6.23 10.16
C LEU A 87 -18.53 7.26 10.64
N ARG A 88 -18.16 8.14 11.58
CA ARG A 88 -19.05 9.20 12.11
C ARG A 88 -19.41 10.24 11.05
N THR A 89 -18.57 10.41 10.04
CA THR A 89 -18.81 11.31 8.91
C THR A 89 -19.41 10.59 7.69
N GLY A 90 -19.76 9.30 7.82
CA GLY A 90 -20.23 8.49 6.69
C GLY A 90 -19.15 8.29 5.61
N PHE A 91 -17.88 8.22 6.01
CA PHE A 91 -16.71 8.13 5.12
C PHE A 91 -16.56 9.30 4.14
N GLN A 92 -17.19 10.46 4.42
CA GLN A 92 -16.94 11.67 3.63
C GLN A 92 -15.49 12.15 3.75
N ARG A 93 -14.84 11.82 4.86
CA ARG A 93 -13.43 12.13 5.11
C ARG A 93 -12.76 10.94 5.78
N VAL A 94 -11.56 10.62 5.32
CA VAL A 94 -10.67 9.64 5.95
C VAL A 94 -9.42 10.38 6.41
N ASP A 95 -9.23 10.44 7.73
CA ASP A 95 -8.06 11.09 8.31
C ASP A 95 -6.89 10.10 8.40
N VAL A 96 -5.79 10.46 7.75
CA VAL A 96 -4.51 9.73 7.86
C VAL A 96 -3.81 10.23 9.12
N LEU A 97 -3.72 9.37 10.12
CA LEU A 97 -3.06 9.67 11.40
C LEU A 97 -1.55 9.59 11.28
N ARG A 98 -1.06 8.65 10.47
CA ARG A 98 0.38 8.45 10.25
C ARG A 98 0.63 7.88 8.87
N LEU A 99 1.66 8.43 8.23
CA LEU A 99 2.30 7.84 7.05
C LEU A 99 3.77 7.68 7.39
N SER A 100 4.32 6.48 7.22
CA SER A 100 5.75 6.25 7.35
C SER A 100 6.26 5.34 6.25
N VAL A 101 7.48 5.61 5.81
CA VAL A 101 8.17 4.86 4.78
C VAL A 101 9.52 4.45 5.36
N ALA A 102 9.84 3.17 5.28
CA ALA A 102 11.11 2.62 5.74
C ALA A 102 11.83 1.93 4.58
N GLY A 103 13.16 2.02 4.63
CA GLY A 103 14.05 1.36 3.67
C GLY A 103 13.82 1.83 2.25
N CYS A 104 14.30 3.02 1.92
CA CYS A 104 14.17 3.58 0.57
C CYS A 104 15.50 3.44 -0.17
N ALA A 105 15.52 2.54 -1.17
CA ALA A 105 16.69 2.29 -1.99
C ALA A 105 16.40 2.62 -3.45
N LEU A 106 17.16 3.57 -4.00
CA LEU A 106 17.18 3.85 -5.42
C LEU A 106 18.18 2.90 -6.09
N THR A 107 17.70 2.13 -7.05
CA THR A 107 18.56 1.25 -7.85
C THR A 107 19.06 2.03 -9.05
N PHE A 108 20.36 2.34 -9.06
CA PHE A 108 21.02 2.95 -10.20
C PHE A 108 21.81 1.90 -10.96
N ASP A 109 21.37 1.57 -12.17
CA ASP A 109 22.18 0.75 -13.07
C ASP A 109 23.35 1.61 -13.56
N LYS A 110 24.59 1.12 -13.42
CA LYS A 110 25.78 1.78 -13.95
C LYS A 110 26.14 1.14 -15.30
N GLY A 111 25.52 1.63 -16.37
CA GLY A 111 25.80 1.18 -17.74
C GLY A 111 26.01 2.35 -18.69
N LEU A 112 26.73 2.17 -19.80
CA LEU A 112 26.90 3.20 -20.84
C LEU A 112 25.56 3.63 -21.49
N SER A 113 24.50 2.84 -21.29
CA SER A 113 23.12 3.09 -21.73
C SER A 113 22.12 3.22 -20.56
N SER A 114 22.59 3.37 -19.31
CA SER A 114 21.70 3.49 -18.16
C SER A 114 21.08 4.88 -18.11
N SER A 115 19.77 4.95 -18.34
CA SER A 115 18.95 6.12 -18.05
C SER A 115 17.90 5.70 -17.04
N ASN A 116 18.08 6.13 -15.80
CA ASN A 116 17.03 6.08 -14.80
C ASN A 116 16.14 7.31 -15.02
N VAL A 117 14.92 7.11 -15.50
CA VAL A 117 13.91 8.16 -15.69
C VAL A 117 12.65 7.76 -14.93
#